data_AF-A0A9X6U761-F1
#
_entry.id   AF-A0A9X6U761-F1
#
_cell.length_a   1.000
_cell.length_b   1.000
_cell.length_c   1.000
_cell.angle_alpha   90.00
_cell.angle_beta   90.00
_cell.angle_gamma   90.00
#
_symmetry.space_group_name_H-M   'P 1'
#
loop_
_entity.id
_entity.type
_entity.pdbx_description
1 polymer ?
#
loop_
_entity_poly.entity_id
_entity_poly.type
_entity_poly.pdbx_seq_one_letter_code
_entity_poly.pdbx_strand_id
1 'polypeptide(L)'
;QLCKEEGQTIAQTARSLGISYKTLHRWCNEYKQNKGAGFVGSGNIKPENQDLLALKRRNRELEEELAILKKALGIFSKDQK
;
A
#
# COMPACT_ATOMS: atom_id res chain seq x y z
N GLN A 1 -7.58 -21.85 -12.23
CA GLN A 1 -6.66 -20.70 -12.12
C GLN A 1 -6.70 -19.95 -13.45
N LEU A 2 -6.89 -18.63 -13.47
CA LEU A 2 -7.12 -17.84 -14.71
C LEU A 2 -6.00 -17.97 -15.76
N CYS A 3 -4.78 -18.31 -15.34
CA CYS A 3 -3.60 -18.44 -16.20
C CYS A 3 -3.13 -19.90 -16.38
N LYS A 4 -3.91 -20.86 -15.88
CA LYS A 4 -3.55 -22.28 -15.83
C LYS A 4 -4.82 -23.11 -15.98
N GLU A 5 -5.42 -23.03 -17.16
CA GLU A 5 -6.19 -24.15 -17.70
C GLU A 5 -5.20 -25.00 -18.50
N GLU A 6 -5.14 -26.29 -18.18
CA GLU A 6 -4.10 -27.21 -18.64
C GLU A 6 -4.01 -27.19 -20.18
N GLY A 7 -2.90 -26.66 -20.70
CA GLY A 7 -2.59 -26.66 -22.13
C GLY A 7 -2.82 -25.35 -22.89
N GLN A 8 -3.45 -24.33 -22.30
CA GLN A 8 -3.67 -23.05 -22.99
C GLN A 8 -2.61 -21.98 -22.63
N THR A 9 -2.06 -21.34 -23.66
CA THR A 9 -1.14 -20.21 -23.52
C THR A 9 -1.90 -18.95 -23.08
N ILE A 10 -1.23 -18.04 -22.36
CA ILE A 10 -1.79 -16.72 -21.97
C ILE A 10 -2.36 -15.97 -23.19
N ALA A 11 -1.78 -16.15 -24.38
CA ALA A 11 -2.27 -15.56 -25.62
C ALA A 11 -3.57 -16.17 -26.14
N GLN A 12 -3.80 -17.47 -25.94
CA GLN A 12 -5.09 -18.11 -26.26
C GLN A 12 -6.17 -17.68 -25.27
N THR A 13 -5.85 -17.65 -23.97
CA THR A 13 -6.78 -17.20 -22.93
C THR A 13 -7.16 -15.73 -23.11
N ALA A 14 -6.20 -14.85 -23.43
CA ALA A 14 -6.47 -13.43 -23.70
C ALA A 14 -7.43 -13.25 -24.89
N ARG A 15 -7.23 -14.03 -25.96
CA ARG A 15 -8.12 -14.01 -27.14
C ARG A 15 -9.52 -14.53 -26.82
N SER A 16 -9.63 -15.62 -26.06
CA SER A 16 -10.92 -16.19 -25.61
C SER A 16 -11.72 -15.19 -24.75
N LEU A 17 -11.02 -14.47 -23.86
CA LEU A 17 -11.61 -13.46 -22.98
C LEU A 17 -11.83 -12.10 -23.65
N GLY A 18 -11.41 -11.92 -24.91
CA GLY A 18 -11.52 -10.64 -25.62
C GLY A 18 -10.69 -9.50 -25.02
N ILE A 19 -9.66 -9.81 -24.22
CA ILE A 19 -8.79 -8.83 -23.58
C ILE A 19 -7.40 -8.82 -24.20
N SER A 20 -6.65 -7.73 -24.02
CA SER A 20 -5.28 -7.67 -24.52
C SER A 20 -4.38 -8.67 -23.82
N TYR A 21 -3.49 -9.32 -24.59
CA TYR A 21 -2.45 -10.20 -24.04
C TYR A 21 -1.62 -9.50 -22.97
N LYS A 22 -1.22 -8.24 -23.21
CA LYS A 22 -0.41 -7.46 -22.26
C LYS A 22 -1.12 -7.29 -20.91
N THR A 23 -2.44 -7.08 -20.93
CA THR A 23 -3.26 -6.92 -19.73
C THR A 23 -3.29 -8.22 -18.92
N LEU A 24 -3.63 -9.33 -19.59
CA LEU A 24 -3.69 -10.62 -18.92
C LEU A 24 -2.32 -11.08 -18.42
N HIS A 25 -1.26 -10.86 -19.21
CA HIS A 25 0.11 -11.14 -18.83
C HIS A 25 0.53 -10.34 -17.59
N ARG A 26 0.19 -9.04 -17.53
CA ARG A 26 0.47 -8.19 -16.37
C ARG A 26 -0.21 -8.73 -15.12
N TRP A 27 -1.50 -9.06 -15.21
CA TRP A 27 -2.23 -9.64 -14.08
C TRP A 27 -1.67 -10.99 -13.63
N CYS A 28 -1.33 -11.90 -14.56
CA CYS A 28 -0.69 -13.16 -14.21
C CYS A 28 0.66 -12.94 -13.50
N ASN A 29 1.43 -11.93 -13.93
CA ASN A 29 2.72 -11.61 -13.31
C ASN A 29 2.55 -10.97 -11.92
N GLU A 30 1.64 -10.00 -11.78
CA GLU A 30 1.27 -9.38 -10.50
C GLU A 30 0.77 -10.45 -9.51
N TYR A 31 -0.04 -11.41 -9.98
CA TYR A 31 -0.55 -12.51 -9.16
C TYR A 31 0.57 -13.46 -8.70
N LYS A 32 1.51 -13.79 -9.60
CA LYS A 32 2.69 -14.62 -9.26
C LYS A 32 3.61 -13.93 -8.24
N GLN A 33 3.88 -12.63 -8.44
CA GLN A 33 4.75 -11.85 -7.56
C GLN A 33 4.14 -11.66 -6.17
N ASN A 34 2.82 -11.49 -6.07
CA ASN A 34 2.14 -11.31 -4.80
C ASN A 34 1.87 -12.62 -4.03
N LYS A 35 2.35 -13.80 -4.47
CA LYS A 35 2.23 -15.10 -3.76
C LYS A 35 0.83 -15.38 -3.17
N GLY A 36 -0.25 -14.99 -3.86
CA GLY A 36 -1.62 -15.19 -3.38
C GLY A 36 -2.13 -14.16 -2.35
N ALA A 37 -1.35 -13.13 -2.03
CA ALA A 37 -1.92 -11.88 -1.52
C ALA A 37 -2.72 -11.28 -2.68
N GLY A 38 -4.03 -11.47 -2.63
CA GLY A 38 -4.97 -11.01 -3.64
C GLY A 38 -4.76 -9.54 -3.98
N PHE A 39 -5.27 -9.13 -5.14
CA PHE A 39 -5.26 -7.74 -5.61
C PHE A 39 -5.63 -6.82 -4.44
N VAL A 40 -4.66 -6.07 -3.92
CA VAL A 40 -4.91 -5.08 -2.89
C VAL A 40 -5.70 -3.96 -3.54
N GLY A 41 -7.03 -4.09 -3.54
CA GLY A 41 -7.94 -3.01 -3.89
C GLY A 41 -7.62 -1.76 -3.06
N SER A 42 -8.09 -0.60 -3.49
CA SER A 42 -7.62 0.73 -3.05
C SER A 42 -7.75 1.06 -1.54
N GLY A 43 -8.09 0.10 -0.68
CA GLY A 43 -8.14 0.22 0.77
C GLY A 43 -7.21 -0.74 1.54
N ASN A 44 -6.59 -1.74 0.90
CA ASN A 44 -5.71 -2.67 1.61
C ASN A 44 -4.24 -2.29 1.45
N ILE A 45 -3.64 -1.92 2.58
CA ILE A 45 -2.23 -1.61 2.71
C ILE A 45 -1.47 -2.94 2.61
N LYS A 46 -0.58 -3.05 1.61
CA LYS A 46 0.34 -4.19 1.53
C LYS A 46 1.14 -4.32 2.83
N PRO A 47 1.47 -5.53 3.28
CA PRO A 47 2.25 -5.73 4.50
C PRO A 47 3.57 -4.95 4.48
N GLU A 48 4.20 -4.80 3.31
CA GLU A 48 5.43 -4.01 3.11
C GLU A 48 5.29 -2.52 3.49
N ASN A 49 4.07 -1.98 3.52
CA ASN A 49 3.77 -0.59 3.81
C ASN A 49 3.19 -0.37 5.21
N GLN A 50 2.93 -1.43 5.98
CA GLN A 50 2.36 -1.31 7.32
C GLN A 50 3.33 -0.59 8.28
N ASP A 51 4.59 -0.98 8.26
CA ASP A 51 5.63 -0.37 9.12
C ASP A 51 5.82 1.11 8.78
N LEU A 52 5.80 1.45 7.49
CA LEU A 52 5.92 2.83 7.02
C LEU A 52 4.76 3.69 7.51
N LEU A 53 3.54 3.16 7.52
CA LEU A 53 2.37 3.88 8.03
C LEU A 53 2.36 4.00 9.55
N ALA A 54 2.76 2.94 10.26
CA ALA A 54 2.92 2.99 11.71
C ALA A 54 3.96 4.05 12.11
N LEU A 55 5.09 4.10 11.40
CA LEU A 55 6.15 5.07 11.64
C LEU A 55 5.68 6.50 11.35
N LYS A 56 4.95 6.72 10.25
CA LYS A 56 4.35 8.03 9.94
C LYS A 56 3.37 8.49 11.01
N ARG A 57 2.53 7.59 11.51
CA ARG A 57 1.58 7.90 12.60
C ARG A 57 2.34 8.31 13.86
N ARG A 58 3.35 7.52 14.24
CA ARG A 58 4.15 7.82 15.44
C ARG A 58 4.90 9.14 15.34
N ASN A 59 5.44 9.45 14.16
CA ASN A 59 6.12 10.71 13.91
C ASN A 59 5.16 11.90 14.10
N ARG A 60 3.95 11.81 13.54
CA ARG A 60 2.91 12.84 13.72
C ARG A 60 2.52 13.03 15.18
N GLU A 61 2.31 11.95 15.93
CA GLU A 61 2.01 12.04 17.38
C GLU A 61 3.12 12.80 18.13
N LEU A 62 4.38 12.49 17.85
CA LEU A 62 5.54 13.16 18.47
C LEU A 62 5.62 14.64 18.08
N GLU A 63 5.34 14.98 16.82
CA GLU A 63 5.30 16.38 16.37
C GLU A 63 4.21 17.18 17.09
N GLU A 64 3.03 16.57 17.30
CA GLU A 64 1.93 17.17 18.03
C GLU A 64 2.29 17.37 19.52
N GLU A 65 2.88 16.36 20.18
CA GLU A 65 3.38 16.47 21.56
C GLU A 65 4.43 17.58 21.71
N LEU A 66 5.41 17.64 20.80
CA LEU A 66 6.43 18.70 20.80
C LEU A 66 5.80 20.09 20.60
N ALA A 67 4.79 20.20 19.75
CA ALA A 67 4.10 21.47 19.55
C ALA A 67 3.37 21.93 20.82
N ILE A 68 2.74 21.01 21.56
CA ILE A 68 2.10 21.31 22.85
C ILE A 68 3.15 21.78 23.87
N LEU A 69 4.26 21.03 24.01
CA LEU A 69 5.33 21.37 24.96
C LEU A 69 5.95 22.74 24.65
N LYS A 70 6.22 23.02 23.37
CA LYS A 70 6.73 24.34 22.94
C LYS A 70 5.76 25.47 23.27
N LYS A 71 4.45 25.27 23.05
CA LYS A 71 3.42 26.25 23.42
C LYS A 71 3.39 26.48 24.93
N ALA A 72 3.42 25.42 25.72
CA ALA A 72 3.45 25.50 27.17
C ALA A 72 4.67 26.28 27.68
N LEU A 73 5.88 25.92 27.20
CA LEU A 73 7.11 26.65 27.51
C LEU A 73 7.02 28.14 27.14
N GLY A 74 6.45 28.45 25.97
CA GLY A 74 6.26 29.84 25.55
C GLY A 74 5.33 30.66 26.45
N ILE A 75 4.36 30.02 27.12
CA ILE A 75 3.50 30.66 28.12
C ILE A 75 4.29 30.86 29.41
N PHE A 76 4.90 29.80 29.95
CA PHE A 76 5.67 29.86 31.20
C PHE A 76 6.81 30.87 31.15
N SER A 77 7.50 31.01 30.02
CA SER A 77 8.58 31.98 29.85
C SER A 77 8.10 33.43 29.70
N LYS A 78 6.82 33.67 29.34
CA LYS A 78 6.24 35.02 29.25
C LYS A 78 5.69 35.51 30.58
N ASP A 79 5.23 34.60 31.44
CA ASP A 79 4.66 34.93 32.76
C ASP A 79 5.73 35.19 33.84
N GLN A 80 7.03 34.94 33.55
CA GLN A 80 8.15 35.25 34.47
C GLN A 80 8.72 36.68 34.34
N LYS A 81 7.93 37.65 33.85
CA LYS A 81 8.31 39.07 33.83
C LYS A 81 7.40 39.90 34.71
#